data_AF-A0A9E6VUY1-F1
#
_entry.id   AF-A0A9E6VUY1-F1
#
_cell.length_a   1.000
_cell.length_b   1.000
_cell.length_c   1.000
_cell.angle_alpha   90.00
_cell.angle_beta   90.00
_cell.angle_gamma   90.00
#
_symmetry.space_group_name_H-M   'P 1'
#
loop_
_entity.id
_entity.type
_entity.pdbx_description
1 polymer ?
#
loop_
_entity_poly.entity_id
_entity_poly.type
_entity_poly.pdbx_seq_one_letter_code
_entity_poly.pdbx_strand_id
1 'polypeptide(L)'
;MRHFLYFCLLVLPAGLSGQNFYKPSPAVISTLPAWAQEMYSANPNVYRTDSLHAAWFREHALEKSYHTQYYKRWRRYVTPFIDAQGFVAKPDPAVQLLQQKNENRTRTNWQALGPFRTYDSNNQVITDQTNVYSIDQCESNPNILFCGTEPGEIYKSTDGGTTWTCVSEGYAMYGGVTT
;
A
#
# COMPACT_ATOMS: atom_id res chain seq x y z
N MET A 1 -52.57 23.03 6.40
CA MET A 1 -51.74 21.85 6.12
C MET A 1 -50.71 22.25 5.08
N ARG A 2 -49.43 22.35 5.45
CA ARG A 2 -48.36 22.89 4.58
C ARG A 2 -47.37 21.74 4.34
N HIS A 3 -47.41 21.14 3.16
CA HIS A 3 -46.58 19.99 2.80
C HIS A 3 -45.13 20.44 2.58
N PHE A 4 -44.21 19.92 3.40
CA PHE A 4 -42.77 20.08 3.21
C PHE A 4 -42.28 18.96 2.28
N LEU A 5 -41.95 19.30 1.04
CA LEU A 5 -41.31 18.40 0.08
C LEU A 5 -39.82 18.29 0.43
N TYR A 6 -39.40 17.15 0.96
CA TYR A 6 -37.98 16.82 1.13
C TYR A 6 -37.39 16.37 -0.20
N PHE A 7 -36.51 17.19 -0.77
CA PHE A 7 -35.74 16.84 -1.97
C PHE A 7 -34.49 16.06 -1.52
N CYS A 8 -34.55 14.73 -1.59
CA CYS A 8 -33.39 13.87 -1.36
C CYS A 8 -32.41 14.00 -2.53
N LEU A 9 -31.32 14.74 -2.32
CA LEU A 9 -30.23 14.87 -3.28
C LEU A 9 -29.33 13.64 -3.17
N LEU A 10 -29.60 12.64 -4.01
CA LEU A 10 -28.76 11.46 -4.20
C LEU A 10 -27.43 11.88 -4.83
N VAL A 11 -26.40 12.08 -3.99
CA VAL A 11 -25.02 12.26 -4.46
C VAL A 11 -24.45 10.88 -4.77
N LEU A 12 -24.55 10.47 -6.03
CA LEU A 12 -23.78 9.34 -6.56
C LEU A 12 -22.29 9.72 -6.56
N PRO A 13 -21.41 8.98 -5.85
CA PRO A 13 -19.98 9.18 -5.99
C PRO A 13 -19.56 8.66 -7.35
N ALA A 14 -19.53 9.54 -8.35
CA ALA A 14 -18.84 9.25 -9.60
C ALA A 14 -17.36 9.07 -9.25
N GLY A 15 -16.87 7.82 -9.32
CA GLY A 15 -15.44 7.54 -9.22
C GLY A 15 -14.70 8.37 -10.25
N LEU A 16 -14.04 9.44 -9.81
CA LEU A 16 -13.18 10.25 -10.65
C LEU A 16 -11.90 9.46 -10.92
N SER A 17 -11.94 8.56 -11.89
CA SER A 17 -10.72 7.95 -12.42
C SER A 17 -9.90 9.05 -13.09
N GLY A 18 -8.76 9.39 -12.50
CA GLY A 18 -7.80 10.28 -13.14
C GLY A 18 -7.34 9.68 -14.47
N GLN A 19 -7.46 10.42 -15.57
CA GLN A 19 -6.90 9.98 -16.86
C GLN A 19 -5.39 9.76 -16.71
N ASN A 20 -4.94 8.53 -16.98
CA ASN A 20 -3.53 8.19 -17.11
C ASN A 20 -3.05 8.60 -18.50
N PHE A 21 -2.06 9.49 -18.55
CA PHE A 21 -1.48 9.94 -19.81
C PHE A 21 -0.16 9.20 -20.04
N TYR A 22 -0.12 8.36 -21.06
CA TYR A 22 1.07 7.61 -21.45
C TYR A 22 1.96 8.42 -22.40
N LYS A 23 3.25 8.06 -22.45
CA LYS A 23 4.17 8.62 -23.45
C LYS A 23 3.71 8.17 -24.85
N PRO A 24 3.51 9.09 -25.81
CA PRO A 24 3.12 8.75 -27.17
C PRO A 24 4.25 8.05 -27.93
N SER A 25 3.93 7.44 -29.08
CA SER A 25 4.92 6.72 -29.89
C SER A 25 5.98 7.66 -30.49
N PRO A 26 7.19 7.17 -30.81
CA PRO A 26 8.25 7.99 -31.40
C PRO A 26 7.83 8.73 -32.69
N ALA A 27 7.01 8.08 -33.52
CA ALA A 27 6.50 8.66 -34.76
C ALA A 27 5.53 9.83 -34.52
N VAL A 28 4.78 9.80 -33.42
CA VAL A 28 3.95 10.94 -33.01
C VAL A 28 4.84 12.04 -32.43
N ILE A 29 5.83 11.68 -31.62
CA ILE A 29 6.72 12.66 -30.99
C ILE A 29 7.45 13.51 -32.04
N SER A 30 7.92 12.91 -33.14
CA SER A 30 8.66 13.63 -34.18
C SER A 30 7.85 14.70 -34.92
N THR A 31 6.51 14.63 -34.88
CA THR A 31 5.63 15.63 -35.50
C THR A 31 5.25 16.78 -34.55
N LEU A 32 5.60 16.67 -33.27
CA LEU A 32 5.24 17.66 -32.25
C LEU A 32 6.19 18.88 -32.25
N PRO A 33 5.79 20.00 -31.65
CA PRO A 33 6.69 21.14 -31.43
C PRO A 33 7.92 20.76 -30.61
N ALA A 34 9.02 21.50 -30.81
CA ALA A 34 10.31 21.23 -30.16
C ALA A 34 10.23 21.09 -28.62
N TRP A 35 9.37 21.87 -27.96
CA TRP A 35 9.17 21.75 -26.51
C TRP A 35 8.62 20.38 -26.10
N ALA A 36 7.70 19.83 -26.89
CA ALA A 36 7.09 18.53 -26.60
C ALA A 36 8.06 17.39 -26.94
N GLN A 37 8.87 17.56 -28.01
CA GLN A 37 9.94 16.63 -28.35
C GLN A 37 10.98 16.52 -27.22
N GLU A 38 11.45 17.66 -26.70
CA GLU A 38 12.39 17.71 -25.57
C GLU A 38 11.78 17.07 -24.33
N MET A 39 10.53 17.39 -23.99
CA MET A 39 9.80 16.82 -22.86
C MET A 39 9.70 15.28 -22.93
N TYR A 40 9.45 14.73 -24.13
CA TYR A 40 9.36 13.28 -24.34
C TYR A 40 10.70 12.61 -24.63
N SER A 41 11.83 13.32 -24.55
CA SER A 41 13.14 12.73 -24.76
C SER A 41 13.50 11.70 -23.68
N ALA A 42 14.58 10.94 -23.88
CA ALA A 42 15.03 9.94 -22.90
C ALA A 42 15.60 10.59 -21.63
N ASN A 43 16.21 11.76 -21.75
CA ASN A 43 16.76 12.54 -20.64
C ASN A 43 16.35 14.02 -20.79
N PRO A 44 15.10 14.37 -20.46
CA PRO A 44 14.57 15.71 -20.71
C PRO A 44 15.22 16.74 -19.78
N ASN A 45 15.66 17.86 -20.36
CA ASN A 45 16.03 19.03 -19.58
C ASN A 45 14.80 19.92 -19.36
N VAL A 46 14.41 20.07 -18.10
CA VAL A 46 13.21 20.79 -17.68
C VAL A 46 13.30 22.28 -17.99
N TYR A 47 14.44 22.93 -17.72
CA TYR A 47 14.60 24.35 -17.98
C TYR A 47 14.54 24.65 -19.49
N ARG A 48 15.18 23.79 -20.29
CA ARG A 48 15.09 23.86 -21.75
C ARG A 48 13.66 23.67 -22.23
N THR A 49 12.97 22.64 -21.72
CA THR A 49 11.56 22.37 -22.06
C THR A 49 10.67 23.58 -21.74
N ASP A 50 10.80 24.18 -20.56
CA ASP A 50 10.02 25.34 -20.13
C ASP A 50 10.31 26.56 -21.02
N SER A 51 11.57 26.78 -21.40
CA SER A 51 11.95 27.87 -22.29
C SER A 51 11.37 27.72 -23.70
N LEU A 52 11.41 26.51 -24.27
CA LEU A 52 10.84 26.19 -25.57
C LEU A 52 9.32 26.29 -25.55
N HIS A 53 8.69 25.82 -24.47
CA HIS A 53 7.25 25.91 -24.26
C HIS A 53 6.83 27.39 -24.22
N ALA A 54 7.49 28.21 -23.40
CA ALA A 54 7.22 29.64 -23.33
C ALA A 54 7.42 30.34 -24.68
N ALA A 55 8.48 29.99 -25.43
CA ALA A 55 8.71 30.54 -26.76
C ALA A 55 7.59 30.22 -27.75
N TRP A 56 7.12 28.97 -27.78
CA TRP A 56 6.06 28.53 -28.68
C TRP A 56 4.73 29.25 -28.40
N PHE A 57 4.35 29.36 -27.13
CA PHE A 57 3.09 30.01 -26.72
C PHE A 57 3.14 31.55 -26.69
N ARG A 58 4.27 32.18 -27.07
CA ARG A 58 4.28 33.63 -27.39
C ARG A 58 3.60 33.92 -28.71
N GLU A 59 3.72 33.00 -29.66
CA GLU A 59 3.20 33.16 -31.03
C GLU A 59 1.90 32.38 -31.26
N HIS A 60 1.59 31.43 -30.37
CA HIS A 60 0.44 30.54 -30.50
C HIS A 60 -0.44 30.59 -29.24
N ALA A 61 -1.76 30.54 -29.42
CA ALA A 61 -2.70 30.50 -28.31
C ALA A 61 -2.57 29.19 -27.50
N LEU A 62 -2.72 29.29 -26.17
CA LEU A 62 -2.68 28.13 -25.29
C LEU A 62 -3.99 27.34 -25.37
N GLU A 63 -4.00 26.30 -26.21
CA GLU A 63 -5.10 25.34 -26.28
C GLU A 63 -4.88 24.11 -25.38
N LYS A 64 -5.97 23.62 -24.79
CA LYS A 64 -5.94 22.41 -23.96
C LYS A 64 -5.89 21.18 -24.87
N SER A 65 -4.70 20.59 -25.00
CA SER A 65 -4.43 19.38 -25.77
C SER A 65 -3.92 18.26 -24.88
N TYR A 66 -3.72 17.07 -25.45
CA TYR A 66 -3.09 15.95 -24.74
C TYR A 66 -1.70 16.35 -24.22
N HIS A 67 -0.88 17.00 -25.06
CA HIS A 67 0.50 17.36 -24.74
C HIS A 67 0.59 18.51 -23.74
N THR A 68 -0.29 19.52 -23.82
CA THR A 68 -0.28 20.62 -22.85
C THR A 68 -0.78 20.19 -21.48
N GLN A 69 -1.71 19.23 -21.42
CA GLN A 69 -2.11 18.58 -20.17
C GLN A 69 -1.02 17.66 -19.62
N TYR A 70 -0.38 16.88 -20.50
CA TYR A 70 0.76 16.05 -20.13
C TYR A 70 1.88 16.91 -19.53
N TYR A 71 2.26 18.02 -20.18
CA TYR A 71 3.27 18.95 -19.69
C TYR A 71 2.97 19.43 -18.27
N LYS A 72 1.74 19.88 -17.98
CA LYS A 72 1.36 20.33 -16.62
C LYS A 72 1.53 19.22 -15.57
N ARG A 73 1.16 17.98 -15.89
CA ARG A 73 1.29 16.83 -14.99
C ARG A 73 2.74 16.41 -14.82
N TRP A 74 3.44 16.29 -15.94
CA TRP A 74 4.86 15.95 -16.00
C TRP A 74 5.68 16.95 -15.20
N ARG A 75 5.45 18.26 -15.35
CA ARG A 75 6.14 19.30 -14.58
C ARG A 75 5.96 19.10 -13.08
N ARG A 76 4.73 18.90 -12.61
CA ARG A 76 4.45 18.61 -11.18
C ARG A 76 5.13 17.33 -10.70
N TYR A 77 5.17 16.30 -11.55
CA TYR A 77 5.79 15.01 -11.23
C TYR A 77 7.31 15.10 -11.13
N VAL A 78 7.96 15.84 -12.04
CA VAL A 78 9.43 15.93 -12.06
C VAL A 78 9.99 16.99 -11.12
N THR A 79 9.19 17.96 -10.65
CA THR A 79 9.63 19.04 -9.73
C THR A 79 10.59 18.60 -8.61
N PRO A 80 10.32 17.53 -7.83
CA PRO A 80 11.22 17.14 -6.74
C PRO A 80 12.52 16.44 -7.21
N PHE A 81 12.64 16.13 -8.50
CA PHE A 81 13.74 15.35 -9.09
C PHE A 81 14.60 16.18 -10.06
N ILE A 82 14.49 17.50 -10.02
CA ILE A 82 15.26 18.40 -10.91
C ILE A 82 16.61 18.69 -10.26
N ASP A 83 17.70 18.42 -10.98
CA ASP A 83 19.06 18.80 -10.56
C ASP A 83 19.36 20.29 -10.82
N ALA A 84 20.55 20.76 -10.41
CA ALA A 84 20.95 22.16 -10.59
C ALA A 84 21.07 22.57 -12.07
N GLN A 85 21.27 21.61 -12.97
CA GLN A 85 21.40 21.81 -14.41
C GLN A 85 20.06 21.67 -15.15
N GLY A 86 18.99 21.30 -14.45
CA GLY A 86 17.63 21.16 -14.98
C GLY A 86 17.29 19.76 -15.50
N PHE A 87 18.13 18.74 -15.35
CA PHE A 87 17.83 17.38 -15.75
C PHE A 87 17.03 16.63 -14.67
N VAL A 88 16.30 15.60 -15.10
CA VAL A 88 15.47 14.78 -14.22
C VAL A 88 16.29 13.60 -13.68
N ALA A 89 16.79 13.72 -12.45
CA ALA A 89 17.55 12.68 -11.76
C ALA A 89 16.63 11.87 -10.83
N LYS A 90 15.85 10.95 -11.41
CA LYS A 90 14.97 10.08 -10.62
C LYS A 90 15.79 8.99 -9.91
N PRO A 91 15.63 8.79 -8.58
CA PRO A 91 16.26 7.66 -7.90
C PRO A 91 15.71 6.34 -8.45
N ASP A 92 16.59 5.34 -8.56
CA ASP A 92 16.22 3.99 -8.97
C ASP A 92 15.03 3.49 -8.11
N PRO A 93 13.95 2.95 -8.71
CA PRO A 93 12.85 2.35 -7.97
C PRO A 93 13.30 1.40 -6.85
N ALA A 94 14.38 0.63 -7.06
CA ALA A 94 14.95 -0.23 -6.03
C ALA A 94 15.49 0.56 -4.84
N VAL A 95 16.20 1.67 -5.09
CA VAL A 95 16.72 2.55 -4.04
C VAL A 95 15.58 3.23 -3.29
N GLN A 96 14.51 3.64 -3.98
CA GLN A 96 13.33 4.23 -3.35
C GLN A 96 12.61 3.22 -2.43
N LEU A 97 12.47 1.97 -2.86
CA LEU A 97 11.89 0.90 -2.04
C LEU A 97 12.75 0.59 -0.81
N LEU A 98 14.08 0.61 -0.95
CA LEU A 98 15.00 0.42 0.17
C LEU A 98 14.89 1.56 1.18
N GLN A 99 14.79 2.82 0.72
CA GLN A 99 14.58 3.98 1.57
C GLN A 99 13.24 3.87 2.33
N GLN A 100 12.13 3.57 1.64
CA GLN A 100 10.83 3.36 2.28
C GLN A 100 10.84 2.23 3.30
N LYS A 101 11.51 1.11 3.00
CA LYS A 101 11.64 -0.02 3.93
C LYS A 101 12.42 0.36 5.19
N ASN A 102 13.45 1.19 5.04
CA ASN A 102 14.24 1.69 6.18
C ASN A 102 13.49 2.74 7.00
N GLU A 103 12.76 3.65 6.35
CA GLU A 103 11.90 4.63 7.04
C GLU A 103 10.78 3.94 7.84
N ASN A 104 10.16 2.90 7.29
CA ASN A 104 9.13 2.13 8.01
C ASN A 104 9.71 1.36 9.21
N ARG A 105 10.95 0.86 9.13
CA ARG A 105 11.64 0.23 10.26
C ARG A 105 11.91 1.20 11.41
N THR A 106 12.09 2.48 11.13
CA THR A 106 12.33 3.49 12.18
C THR A 106 11.06 3.99 12.87
N ARG A 107 9.87 3.65 12.35
CA ARG A 107 8.58 4.16 12.88
C ARG A 107 7.83 3.19 13.78
N THR A 108 8.16 1.90 13.80
CA THR A 108 7.44 0.89 14.60
C THR A 108 8.38 -0.05 15.34
N ASN A 109 8.14 -0.25 16.64
CA ASN A 109 8.84 -1.24 17.48
C ASN A 109 8.19 -2.64 17.41
N TRP A 110 7.25 -2.86 16.47
CA TRP A 110 6.60 -4.14 16.31
C TRP A 110 7.54 -5.12 15.62
N GLN A 111 7.88 -6.20 16.32
CA GLN A 111 8.63 -7.32 15.78
C GLN A 111 7.80 -8.60 15.91
N ALA A 112 7.86 -9.44 14.88
CA ALA A 112 7.28 -10.77 14.95
C ALA A 112 8.10 -11.63 15.93
N LEU A 113 7.43 -12.24 16.91
CA LEU A 113 8.07 -13.16 17.87
C LEU A 113 8.00 -14.62 17.42
N GLY A 114 7.35 -14.90 16.27
CA GLY A 114 7.12 -16.25 15.77
C GLY A 114 5.77 -16.82 16.24
N PRO A 115 5.54 -18.14 16.04
CA PRO A 115 6.46 -19.10 15.44
C PRO A 115 6.64 -18.91 13.92
N PHE A 116 7.86 -19.13 13.40
CA PHE A 116 8.15 -19.08 11.96
C PHE A 116 8.10 -20.46 11.28
N ARG A 117 8.00 -21.52 12.07
CA ARG A 117 7.88 -22.92 11.66
C ARG A 117 7.02 -23.65 12.69
N THR A 118 6.11 -24.50 12.24
CA THR A 118 5.29 -25.39 13.08
C THR A 118 5.69 -26.84 12.82
N TYR A 119 5.44 -27.71 13.80
CA TYR A 119 5.82 -29.11 13.76
C TYR A 119 4.64 -30.00 14.17
N ASP A 120 4.54 -31.19 13.59
CA ASP A 120 3.61 -32.22 14.04
C ASP A 120 4.13 -32.97 15.29
N SER A 121 3.36 -33.94 15.78
CA SER A 121 3.74 -34.80 16.91
C SER A 121 4.97 -35.69 16.64
N ASN A 122 5.36 -35.86 15.37
CA ASN A 122 6.55 -36.60 14.94
C ASN A 122 7.74 -35.66 14.65
N ASN A 123 7.63 -34.38 15.01
CA ASN A 123 8.65 -33.36 14.80
C ASN A 123 8.97 -33.09 13.30
N GLN A 124 8.03 -33.36 12.40
CA GLN A 124 8.10 -32.98 10.99
C GLN A 124 7.56 -31.57 10.79
N VAL A 125 8.18 -30.81 9.89
CA VAL A 125 7.73 -29.44 9.59
C VAL A 125 6.39 -29.51 8.86
N ILE A 126 5.40 -28.85 9.42
CA ILE A 126 4.07 -28.69 8.82
C ILE A 126 3.79 -27.21 8.57
N THR A 127 2.73 -26.93 7.80
CA THR A 127 2.23 -25.57 7.56
C THR A 127 0.93 -25.29 8.29
N ASP A 128 0.43 -26.28 9.04
CA ASP A 128 -0.83 -26.16 9.73
C ASP A 128 -0.65 -25.24 10.94
N GLN A 129 -1.69 -24.43 11.13
CA GLN A 129 -1.82 -23.47 12.20
C GLN A 129 -3.29 -23.43 12.58
N THR A 130 -3.54 -23.11 13.84
CA THR A 130 -4.89 -22.95 14.37
C THR A 130 -4.96 -21.60 15.07
N ASN A 131 -6.07 -20.90 14.88
CA ASN A 131 -6.29 -19.64 15.54
C ASN A 131 -6.62 -19.88 17.03
N VAL A 132 -6.02 -19.06 17.90
CA VAL A 132 -6.42 -18.94 19.29
C VAL A 132 -7.44 -17.81 19.36
N TYR A 133 -8.66 -18.14 19.77
CA TYR A 133 -9.75 -17.16 19.88
C TYR A 133 -9.85 -16.54 21.26
N SER A 134 -9.46 -17.29 22.29
CA SER A 134 -9.52 -16.84 23.66
C SER A 134 -8.32 -17.35 24.45
N ILE A 135 -7.84 -16.52 25.38
CA ILE A 135 -6.84 -16.90 26.38
C ILE A 135 -7.20 -16.20 27.69
N ASP A 136 -7.11 -16.93 28.79
CA ASP A 136 -7.33 -16.38 30.12
C ASP A 136 -6.30 -16.94 31.11
N GLN A 137 -6.00 -16.14 32.14
CA GLN A 137 -5.01 -16.44 33.16
C GLN A 137 -5.70 -16.51 34.54
N CYS A 138 -5.39 -17.55 35.29
CA CYS A 138 -5.95 -17.71 36.63
C CYS A 138 -5.46 -16.60 37.57
N GLU A 139 -6.38 -15.84 38.15
CA GLU A 139 -6.08 -14.72 39.05
C GLU A 139 -5.25 -15.14 40.28
N SER A 140 -5.53 -16.32 40.85
CA SER A 140 -4.85 -16.81 42.06
C SER A 140 -3.51 -17.49 41.76
N ASN A 141 -3.28 -17.90 40.50
CA ASN A 141 -2.03 -18.53 40.07
C ASN A 141 -1.72 -18.20 38.60
N PRO A 142 -0.91 -17.15 38.34
CA PRO A 142 -0.54 -16.74 36.99
C PRO A 142 0.16 -17.81 36.14
N ASN A 143 0.64 -18.91 36.71
CA ASN A 143 1.20 -20.02 35.94
C ASN A 143 0.13 -20.88 35.27
N ILE A 144 -1.13 -20.79 35.72
CA ILE A 144 -2.26 -21.53 35.14
C ILE A 144 -2.95 -20.65 34.10
N LEU A 145 -2.90 -21.09 32.85
CA LEU A 145 -3.58 -20.44 31.73
C LEU A 145 -4.47 -21.44 31.01
N PHE A 146 -5.55 -20.93 30.40
CA PHE A 146 -6.40 -21.66 29.48
C PHE A 146 -6.49 -20.92 28.16
N CYS A 147 -6.53 -21.63 27.04
CA CYS A 147 -6.85 -21.04 25.76
C CYS A 147 -7.83 -21.90 24.96
N GLY A 148 -8.72 -21.21 24.24
CA GLY A 148 -9.70 -21.80 23.34
C GLY A 148 -9.28 -21.58 21.89
N THR A 149 -9.33 -22.64 21.10
CA THR A 149 -8.91 -22.63 19.69
C THR A 149 -10.09 -22.67 18.72
N GLU A 150 -9.84 -22.34 17.46
CA GLU A 150 -10.83 -22.35 16.38
C GLU A 150 -11.55 -23.70 16.18
N PRO A 151 -10.87 -24.86 16.22
CA PRO A 151 -11.55 -26.16 16.12
C PRO A 151 -12.45 -26.52 17.31
N GLY A 152 -12.41 -25.74 18.39
CA GLY A 152 -13.20 -25.98 19.60
C GLY A 152 -12.45 -26.71 20.72
N GLU A 153 -11.12 -26.84 20.61
CA GLU A 153 -10.31 -27.47 21.64
C GLU A 153 -9.95 -26.47 22.75
N ILE A 154 -9.76 -26.99 23.95
CA ILE A 154 -9.32 -26.23 25.12
C ILE A 154 -7.96 -26.78 25.54
N TYR A 155 -6.97 -25.89 25.60
CA TYR A 155 -5.64 -26.20 26.09
C TYR A 155 -5.41 -25.52 27.44
N LYS A 156 -4.67 -26.20 28.31
CA LYS A 156 -4.25 -25.71 29.62
C LYS A 156 -2.72 -25.67 29.69
N SER A 157 -2.18 -24.61 30.28
CA SER A 157 -0.80 -24.52 30.72
C SER A 157 -0.74 -24.46 32.25
N THR A 158 0.34 -25.00 32.82
CA THR A 158 0.67 -24.89 34.26
C THR A 158 2.04 -24.27 34.51
N ASP A 159 2.68 -23.74 33.47
CA ASP A 159 4.04 -23.20 33.48
C ASP A 159 4.13 -21.83 32.79
N GLY A 160 3.05 -21.04 32.89
CA GLY A 160 3.02 -19.67 32.36
C GLY A 160 2.91 -19.59 30.83
N GLY A 161 2.46 -20.65 30.18
CA GLY A 161 2.30 -20.73 28.73
C GLY A 161 3.53 -21.27 27.99
N THR A 162 4.50 -21.85 28.68
CA THR A 162 5.69 -22.48 28.07
C THR A 162 5.31 -23.80 27.40
N THR A 163 4.48 -24.60 28.05
CA THR A 163 3.88 -25.83 27.52
C THR A 163 2.38 -25.84 27.71
N TRP A 164 1.69 -26.53 26.80
CA TRP A 164 0.23 -26.61 26.75
C TRP A 164 -0.21 -28.06 26.58
N THR A 165 -1.28 -28.45 27.25
CA THR A 165 -1.89 -29.79 27.14
C THR A 165 -3.37 -29.64 26.79
N CYS A 166 -3.85 -30.40 25.81
CA CYS A 166 -5.26 -30.44 25.48
C CYS A 166 -6.05 -31.08 26.63
N VAL A 167 -7.02 -30.36 27.19
CA VAL A 167 -7.87 -30.84 28.31
C VAL A 167 -9.30 -31.15 27.87
N SER A 168 -9.65 -30.81 26.63
CA SER A 168 -10.94 -31.16 26.00
C SER A 168 -10.86 -32.47 25.18
N GLU A 169 -9.77 -33.22 25.28
CA GLU A 169 -9.63 -34.49 24.57
C GLU A 169 -10.77 -35.45 24.95
N GLY A 170 -11.42 -36.03 23.95
CA GLY A 170 -12.57 -36.92 24.14
C GLY A 170 -13.93 -36.23 24.28
N TYR A 171 -13.99 -34.89 24.22
CA TYR A 171 -15.25 -34.15 24.18
C TYR A 171 -15.58 -33.69 22.76
N ALA A 172 -16.80 -33.96 22.30
CA ALA A 172 -17.29 -33.46 21.01
C ALA A 172 -17.66 -31.98 21.16
N MET A 173 -16.78 -31.10 20.67
CA MET A 173 -16.99 -29.67 20.61
C MET A 173 -17.30 -29.30 19.15
N TYR A 174 -18.45 -28.64 18.92
CA TYR A 174 -18.89 -28.26 17.57
C TYR A 174 -18.74 -26.75 17.39
N GLY A 175 -17.51 -26.29 17.16
CA GLY A 175 -17.18 -24.89 16.89
C GLY A 175 -16.18 -24.29 17.86
N GLY A 176 -15.60 -23.14 17.48
CA GLY A 176 -14.55 -22.48 18.24
C GLY A 176 -14.98 -21.97 19.61
N VAL A 177 -14.08 -22.05 20.59
CA VAL A 177 -14.31 -21.56 21.96
C VAL A 177 -13.98 -20.07 22.03
N THR A 178 -15.02 -19.25 22.19
CA THR A 178 -14.92 -17.79 22.36
C THR A 178 -15.25 -17.41 23.81
N THR A 179 -14.60 -16.35 24.31
CA THR A 179 -14.89 -15.73 25.61
C THR A 179 -15.98 -14.68 25.51
#